data_AF-A0A3B8NZ11-F1
#
_entry.id   AF-A0A3B8NZ11-F1
#
_cell.length_a   1.000
_cell.length_b   1.000
_cell.length_c   1.000
_cell.angle_alpha   90.00
_cell.angle_beta   90.00
_cell.angle_gamma   90.00
#
_symmetry.space_group_name_H-M   'P 1'
#
loop_
_entity.id
_entity.type
_entity.pdbx_description
1 polymer ?
#
loop_
_entity_poly.entity_id
_entity_poly.type
_entity_poly.pdbx_seq_one_letter_code
_entity_poly.pdbx_strand_id
1 'polypeptide(L)'
;MTLTRKAYRAAILHSIADPAEVGLDASHEYFEDGLLVIDDGRISAVGHASELLPSLPADIEVVHYQDALITPGFIDTHIHFPQTGMIGSYGEQLLDWLNTYTFPCEKQFADKAHADKVAKIFVNELLRNGTTTALVFGSVHPESVNALFEEAERLDLRMIAGKVMMDRNAPDYLTDTAESSYSQSKALIERWHGKG
;
A
#
# COMPACT_ATOMS: atom_id res chain seq x y z
N MET A 1 -14.98 -13.02 21.22
CA MET A 1 -13.95 -13.52 20.28
C MET A 1 -12.69 -13.72 21.09
N THR A 2 -12.00 -14.85 20.92
CA THR A 2 -10.69 -15.08 21.54
C THR A 2 -9.67 -14.15 20.92
N LEU A 3 -9.00 -13.35 21.75
CA LEU A 3 -7.98 -12.40 21.35
C LEU A 3 -6.81 -13.14 20.68
N THR A 4 -6.45 -12.74 19.46
CA THR A 4 -5.32 -13.34 18.74
C THR A 4 -4.07 -12.54 19.05
N ARG A 5 -3.27 -13.03 19.99
CA ARG A 5 -1.97 -12.43 20.35
C ARG A 5 -0.82 -13.07 19.57
N LYS A 6 0.08 -12.25 19.05
CA LYS A 6 1.34 -12.68 18.42
C LYS A 6 2.52 -11.93 19.05
N ALA A 7 3.68 -12.57 19.12
CA ALA A 7 4.91 -11.97 19.61
C ALA A 7 6.05 -12.21 18.61
N TYR A 8 6.75 -11.14 18.23
CA TYR A 8 7.90 -11.18 17.33
C TYR A 8 9.12 -10.61 18.05
N ARG A 9 10.23 -11.33 17.99
CA ARG A 9 11.51 -10.91 18.55
C ARG A 9 12.53 -10.71 17.43
N ALA A 10 13.21 -9.58 17.41
CA ALA A 10 14.25 -9.24 16.44
C ALA A 10 14.98 -7.97 16.89
N ALA A 11 15.96 -7.51 16.11
CA ALA A 11 16.30 -6.10 16.13
C ALA A 11 15.10 -5.28 15.61
N ILE A 12 14.76 -4.17 16.26
CA ILE A 12 13.60 -3.33 15.89
C ILE A 12 14.05 -1.87 15.79
N LEU A 13 13.68 -1.20 14.69
CA LEU A 13 13.90 0.22 14.48
C LEU A 13 12.58 0.89 14.06
N HIS A 14 12.18 1.96 14.74
CA HIS A 14 11.05 2.79 14.31
C HIS A 14 11.25 4.27 14.64
N SER A 15 10.54 5.13 13.90
CA SER A 15 10.53 6.58 14.15
C SER A 15 9.53 6.93 15.25
N ILE A 16 9.85 7.95 16.04
CA ILE A 16 9.00 8.52 17.09
C ILE A 16 8.74 10.02 16.93
N ALA A 17 9.50 10.70 16.06
CA ALA A 17 9.37 12.13 15.77
C ALA A 17 10.01 12.49 14.42
N ASP A 18 9.78 13.72 13.96
CA ASP A 18 10.43 14.25 12.75
C ASP A 18 11.91 14.59 13.04
N PRO A 19 12.88 13.93 12.37
CA PRO A 19 14.30 14.23 12.55
C PRO A 19 14.69 15.67 12.21
N ALA A 20 13.92 16.38 11.38
CA ALA A 20 14.15 17.79 11.09
C ALA A 20 13.82 18.71 12.28
N GLU A 21 12.92 18.27 13.17
CA GLU A 21 12.51 19.03 14.35
C GLU A 21 13.33 18.68 15.60
N VAL A 22 13.59 17.39 15.84
CA VAL A 22 14.22 16.92 17.09
C VAL A 22 15.67 16.42 16.92
N GLY A 23 16.17 16.35 15.70
CA GLY A 23 17.46 15.73 15.37
C GLY A 23 17.41 14.20 15.30
N LEU A 24 18.44 13.59 14.71
CA LEU A 24 18.45 12.15 14.42
C LEU A 24 18.29 11.28 15.67
N ASP A 25 19.08 11.54 16.71
CA ASP A 25 19.14 10.70 17.92
C ASP A 25 17.82 10.67 18.70
N ALA A 26 17.02 11.73 18.62
CA ALA A 26 15.72 11.83 19.30
C ALA A 26 14.52 11.46 18.39
N SER A 27 14.77 11.11 17.13
CA SER A 27 13.71 10.83 16.14
C SER A 27 13.35 9.36 15.98
N HIS A 28 14.13 8.46 16.59
CA HIS A 28 13.94 7.01 16.45
C HIS A 28 14.23 6.27 17.75
N GLU A 29 13.70 5.07 17.85
CA GLU A 29 14.06 4.08 18.87
C GLU A 29 14.64 2.85 18.17
N TYR A 30 15.71 2.31 18.76
CA TYR A 30 16.35 1.09 18.32
C TYR A 30 16.49 0.11 19.47
N PHE A 31 15.95 -1.10 19.27
CA PHE A 31 16.11 -2.22 20.20
C PHE A 31 16.93 -3.30 19.49
N GLU A 32 18.18 -3.48 19.88
CA GLU A 32 19.04 -4.57 19.33
C GLU A 32 18.43 -5.95 19.57
N ASP A 33 17.78 -6.11 20.73
CA ASP A 33 16.98 -7.28 21.10
C ASP A 33 15.58 -6.81 21.54
N GLY A 34 14.72 -6.53 20.56
CA GLY A 34 13.38 -6.01 20.74
C GLY A 34 12.30 -7.09 20.70
N LEU A 35 11.17 -6.80 21.35
CA LEU A 35 9.96 -7.61 21.29
C LEU A 35 8.77 -6.73 20.85
N LEU A 36 8.08 -7.18 19.81
CA LEU A 36 6.85 -6.60 19.29
C LEU A 36 5.67 -7.51 19.62
N VAL A 37 4.70 -7.01 20.38
CA VAL A 37 3.48 -7.74 20.75
C VAL A 37 2.31 -7.15 19.98
N ILE A 38 1.56 -8.03 19.32
CA ILE A 38 0.41 -7.67 18.48
C ILE A 38 -0.83 -8.36 19.02
N ASP A 39 -1.87 -7.58 19.32
CA ASP A 39 -3.19 -8.04 19.72
C ASP A 39 -4.19 -7.65 18.63
N ASP A 40 -4.83 -8.65 18.00
CA ASP A 40 -5.88 -8.45 16.98
C ASP A 40 -5.44 -7.47 15.86
N GLY A 41 -4.20 -7.64 15.36
CA GLY A 41 -3.63 -6.83 14.29
C GLY A 41 -3.12 -5.44 14.71
N ARG A 42 -3.16 -5.11 16.00
CA ARG A 42 -2.67 -3.84 16.54
C ARG A 42 -1.50 -4.05 17.48
N ILE A 43 -0.53 -3.14 17.45
CA ILE A 43 0.60 -3.15 18.38
C ILE A 43 0.07 -2.88 19.78
N SER A 44 0.31 -3.81 20.72
CA SER A 44 -0.02 -3.63 22.14
C SER A 44 1.20 -3.33 23.00
N ALA A 45 2.40 -3.75 22.57
CA ALA A 45 3.66 -3.35 23.18
C ALA A 45 4.83 -3.45 22.19
N VAL A 46 5.83 -2.58 22.36
CA VAL A 46 7.15 -2.65 21.72
C VAL A 46 8.20 -2.20 22.74
N GLY A 47 9.36 -2.84 22.76
CA GLY A 47 10.42 -2.53 23.73
C GLY A 47 11.50 -3.60 23.79
N HIS A 48 12.37 -3.52 24.80
CA HIS A 48 13.41 -4.52 25.03
C HIS A 48 12.79 -5.89 25.38
N ALA A 49 13.30 -6.96 24.76
CA ALA A 49 12.80 -8.30 24.99
C ALA A 49 12.97 -8.74 26.45
N SER A 50 14.05 -8.33 27.12
CA SER A 50 14.30 -8.61 28.55
C SER A 50 13.21 -8.06 29.47
N GLU A 51 12.57 -6.96 29.10
CA GLU A 51 11.53 -6.29 29.88
C GLU A 51 10.14 -6.85 29.58
N LEU A 52 9.88 -7.18 28.31
CA LEU A 52 8.54 -7.59 27.86
C LEU A 52 8.30 -9.10 27.92
N LEU A 53 9.31 -9.96 27.72
CA LEU A 53 9.14 -11.42 27.78
C LEU A 53 8.53 -11.93 29.10
N PRO A 54 8.90 -11.42 30.29
CA PRO A 54 8.29 -11.85 31.54
C PRO A 54 6.78 -11.53 31.67
N SER A 55 6.27 -10.59 30.86
CA SER A 55 4.85 -10.20 30.86
C SER A 55 3.97 -11.09 29.98
N LEU A 56 4.58 -11.93 29.13
CA LEU A 56 3.85 -12.78 28.21
C LEU A 56 3.38 -14.09 28.87
N PRO A 57 2.26 -14.67 28.41
CA PRO A 57 1.86 -16.03 28.79
C PRO A 57 2.98 -17.02 28.49
N ALA A 58 3.20 -17.99 29.39
CA ALA A 58 4.30 -18.95 29.26
C ALA A 58 4.19 -19.88 28.02
N ASP A 59 2.99 -20.01 27.46
CA ASP A 59 2.66 -20.85 26.31
C ASP A 59 2.62 -20.08 24.99
N ILE A 60 2.90 -18.77 24.99
CA ILE A 60 2.94 -18.00 23.75
C ILE A 60 4.10 -18.45 22.86
N GLU A 61 3.82 -18.60 21.57
CA GLU A 61 4.89 -18.73 20.57
C GLU A 61 5.53 -17.35 20.32
N VAL A 62 6.84 -17.26 20.51
CA VAL A 62 7.63 -16.09 20.12
C VAL A 62 8.35 -16.42 18.82
N VAL A 63 7.96 -15.76 17.73
CA VAL A 63 8.64 -15.88 16.44
C VAL A 63 9.89 -15.02 16.48
N HIS A 64 11.06 -15.64 16.39
CA HIS A 64 12.35 -14.95 16.51
C HIS A 64 13.07 -14.88 15.17
N TYR A 65 13.32 -13.66 14.68
CA TYR A 65 14.16 -13.39 13.51
C TYR A 65 15.54 -12.88 13.97
N GLN A 66 16.50 -13.80 14.16
CA GLN A 66 17.82 -13.44 14.71
C GLN A 66 18.61 -12.48 13.81
N ASP A 67 18.62 -12.74 12.50
CA ASP A 67 19.46 -12.02 11.54
C ASP A 67 18.65 -11.01 10.69
N ALA A 68 17.57 -10.47 11.26
CA ALA A 68 16.69 -9.53 10.58
C ALA A 68 16.45 -8.27 11.41
N LEU A 69 16.15 -7.19 10.70
CA LEU A 69 15.66 -5.94 11.28
C LEU A 69 14.16 -5.81 10.97
N ILE A 70 13.34 -5.66 12.01
CA ILE A 70 11.94 -5.28 11.85
C ILE A 70 11.84 -3.76 11.81
N THR A 71 11.18 -3.25 10.77
CA THR A 71 10.82 -1.83 10.63
C THR A 71 9.31 -1.70 10.39
N PRO A 72 8.73 -0.51 10.56
CA PRO A 72 7.42 -0.22 9.99
C PRO A 72 7.41 -0.53 8.49
N GLY A 73 6.25 -0.98 7.98
CA GLY A 73 6.07 -1.16 6.55
C GLY A 73 6.15 0.18 5.82
N PHE A 74 6.69 0.17 4.60
CA PHE A 74 6.90 1.41 3.85
C PHE A 74 5.57 1.99 3.33
N ILE A 75 5.57 3.33 3.22
CA ILE A 75 4.45 4.12 2.72
C ILE A 75 4.88 4.74 1.40
N ASP A 76 4.22 4.33 0.31
CA ASP A 76 4.40 4.95 -1.01
C ASP A 76 3.34 6.03 -1.21
N THR A 77 3.77 7.29 -1.32
CA THR A 77 2.85 8.42 -1.41
C THR A 77 2.38 8.71 -2.84
N HIS A 78 2.89 8.01 -3.86
CA HIS A 78 2.50 8.26 -5.24
C HIS A 78 2.90 7.11 -6.18
N ILE A 79 1.92 6.34 -6.64
CA ILE A 79 2.17 5.28 -7.63
C ILE A 79 0.99 5.08 -8.59
N HIS A 80 1.27 4.71 -9.83
CA HIS A 80 0.27 4.44 -10.87
C HIS A 80 0.06 2.94 -11.09
N PHE A 81 -1.07 2.42 -10.61
CA PHE A 81 -1.43 1.00 -10.76
C PHE A 81 -1.53 0.55 -12.23
N PRO A 82 -2.22 1.30 -13.12
CA PRO A 82 -2.36 0.93 -14.52
C PRO A 82 -1.05 0.85 -15.32
N GLN A 83 0.06 1.34 -14.76
CA GLN A 83 1.35 1.42 -15.43
C GLN A 83 2.29 0.26 -15.05
N THR A 84 1.81 -0.71 -14.25
CA THR A 84 2.60 -1.88 -13.81
C THR A 84 3.27 -2.61 -14.98
N GLY A 85 2.55 -2.80 -16.10
CA GLY A 85 3.05 -3.53 -17.27
C GLY A 85 4.09 -2.79 -18.12
N MET A 86 4.35 -1.52 -17.85
CA MET A 86 5.22 -0.66 -18.65
C MET A 86 6.42 -0.11 -17.87
N ILE A 87 6.64 -0.57 -16.63
CA ILE A 87 7.82 -0.25 -15.84
C ILE A 87 9.08 -0.61 -16.64
N GLY A 88 9.97 0.36 -16.81
CA GLY A 88 11.22 0.18 -17.58
C GLY A 88 11.09 0.35 -19.10
N SER A 89 9.94 0.81 -19.61
CA SER A 89 9.80 1.18 -21.03
C SER A 89 10.79 2.29 -21.42
N TYR A 90 11.34 2.22 -22.64
CA TYR A 90 12.32 3.19 -23.12
C TYR A 90 11.74 4.61 -23.13
N GLY A 91 12.38 5.53 -22.42
CA GLY A 91 11.88 6.88 -22.20
C GLY A 91 12.34 7.88 -23.26
N GLU A 92 11.40 8.69 -23.74
CA GLU A 92 11.63 10.03 -24.27
C GLU A 92 11.18 11.08 -23.22
N GLN A 93 10.74 12.27 -23.63
CA GLN A 93 10.18 13.26 -22.69
C GLN A 93 8.77 12.84 -22.21
N LEU A 94 8.30 13.44 -21.11
CA LEU A 94 7.06 13.05 -20.43
C LEU A 94 5.85 12.89 -21.38
N LEU A 95 5.60 13.88 -22.23
CA LEU A 95 4.41 13.85 -23.11
C LEU A 95 4.50 12.75 -24.18
N ASP A 96 5.69 12.51 -24.72
CA ASP A 96 5.91 11.45 -25.71
C ASP A 96 5.76 10.08 -25.05
N TRP A 97 6.27 9.93 -23.82
CA TRP A 97 6.11 8.71 -23.03
C TRP A 97 4.65 8.41 -22.69
N LEU A 98 3.87 9.42 -22.31
CA LEU A 98 2.44 9.28 -22.04
C LEU A 98 1.68 8.75 -23.27
N ASN A 99 1.92 9.36 -24.43
CA ASN A 99 1.23 8.98 -25.67
C ASN A 99 1.68 7.62 -26.21
N THR A 100 2.96 7.29 -26.05
CA THR A 100 3.57 6.08 -26.63
C THR A 100 3.29 4.83 -25.79
N TYR A 101 3.31 4.95 -24.46
CA TYR A 101 3.25 3.79 -23.57
C TYR A 101 2.11 3.86 -22.55
N THR A 102 1.95 5.00 -21.86
CA THR A 102 0.98 5.12 -20.76
C THR A 102 -0.44 4.94 -21.25
N PHE A 103 -0.94 5.79 -22.14
CA PHE A 103 -2.35 5.72 -22.57
C PHE A 103 -2.73 4.38 -23.20
N PRO A 104 -1.87 3.74 -24.04
CA PRO A 104 -2.12 2.38 -24.51
C PRO A 104 -2.20 1.31 -23.39
N CYS A 105 -1.39 1.43 -22.33
CA CYS A 105 -1.44 0.53 -21.19
C CYS A 105 -2.74 0.75 -20.38
N GLU A 106 -3.05 2.01 -20.06
CA GLU A 106 -4.23 2.35 -19.25
C GLU A 106 -5.55 2.02 -19.95
N LYS A 107 -5.59 2.06 -21.28
CA LYS A 107 -6.77 1.64 -22.08
C LYS A 107 -7.23 0.22 -21.74
N GLN A 108 -6.30 -0.69 -21.43
CA GLN A 108 -6.62 -2.10 -21.17
C GLN A 108 -7.44 -2.29 -19.89
N PHE A 109 -7.45 -1.29 -18.99
CA PHE A 109 -8.18 -1.35 -17.73
C PHE A 109 -9.69 -1.12 -17.87
N ALA A 110 -10.19 -0.87 -19.08
CA ALA A 110 -11.61 -1.01 -19.39
C ALA A 110 -12.10 -2.46 -19.23
N ASP A 111 -11.21 -3.44 -19.37
CA ASP A 111 -11.50 -4.85 -19.12
C ASP A 111 -11.23 -5.20 -17.65
N LYS A 112 -12.29 -5.51 -16.89
CA LYS A 112 -12.20 -5.91 -15.49
C LYS A 112 -11.32 -7.14 -15.28
N ALA A 113 -11.31 -8.10 -16.19
CA ALA A 113 -10.48 -9.30 -16.05
C ALA A 113 -8.98 -8.97 -16.16
N HIS A 114 -8.63 -8.02 -17.05
CA HIS A 114 -7.28 -7.48 -17.12
C HIS A 114 -6.92 -6.74 -15.82
N ALA A 115 -7.80 -5.85 -15.35
CA ALA A 115 -7.60 -5.10 -14.11
C ALA A 115 -7.36 -6.03 -12.90
N ASP A 116 -8.13 -7.11 -12.76
CA ASP A 116 -7.98 -8.09 -11.66
C ASP A 116 -6.66 -8.82 -11.70
N LYS A 117 -6.22 -9.22 -12.90
CA LYS A 117 -4.91 -9.85 -13.09
C LYS A 117 -3.79 -8.91 -12.68
N VAL A 118 -3.84 -7.66 -13.12
CA VAL A 118 -2.79 -6.69 -12.81
C VAL A 118 -2.84 -6.28 -11.34
N ALA A 119 -4.02 -6.16 -10.71
CA ALA A 119 -4.16 -5.82 -9.29
C ALA A 119 -3.40 -6.80 -8.39
N LYS A 120 -3.53 -8.10 -8.68
CA LYS A 120 -2.77 -9.15 -7.99
C LYS A 120 -1.26 -9.00 -8.18
N ILE A 121 -0.80 -8.70 -9.40
CA ILE A 121 0.64 -8.50 -9.66
C ILE A 121 1.13 -7.27 -8.89
N PHE A 122 0.44 -6.16 -9.02
CA PHE A 122 0.76 -4.88 -8.41
C PHE A 122 0.87 -4.99 -6.89
N VAL A 123 -0.15 -5.52 -6.22
CA VAL A 123 -0.17 -5.65 -4.75
C VAL A 123 0.93 -6.61 -4.26
N ASN A 124 1.17 -7.73 -4.96
CA ASN A 124 2.25 -8.63 -4.60
C ASN A 124 3.63 -7.98 -4.76
N GLU A 125 3.85 -7.16 -5.79
CA GLU A 125 5.11 -6.44 -5.94
C GLU A 125 5.29 -5.35 -4.88
N LEU A 126 4.23 -4.65 -4.46
CA LEU A 126 4.31 -3.72 -3.31
C LEU A 126 4.79 -4.45 -2.05
N LEU A 127 4.12 -5.55 -1.70
CA LEU A 127 4.47 -6.34 -0.51
C LEU A 127 5.88 -6.93 -0.59
N ARG A 128 6.28 -7.42 -1.76
CA ARG A 128 7.63 -7.94 -2.01
C ARG A 128 8.71 -6.88 -1.82
N ASN A 129 8.40 -5.60 -2.05
CA ASN A 129 9.30 -4.47 -1.84
C ASN A 129 9.11 -3.77 -0.47
N GLY A 130 8.29 -4.34 0.43
CA GLY A 130 8.08 -3.82 1.78
C GLY A 130 7.05 -2.71 1.91
N THR A 131 6.37 -2.32 0.81
CA THR A 131 5.29 -1.33 0.84
C THR A 131 4.00 -1.98 1.32
N THR A 132 3.48 -1.46 2.44
CA THR A 132 2.23 -1.97 3.07
C THR A 132 1.07 -0.99 2.95
N THR A 133 1.36 0.27 2.58
CA THR A 133 0.36 1.31 2.33
C THR A 133 0.81 2.14 1.14
N ALA A 134 -0.12 2.44 0.24
CA ALA A 134 0.17 3.27 -0.92
C ALA A 134 -0.98 4.23 -1.26
N LEU A 135 -0.64 5.41 -1.80
CA LEU A 135 -1.54 6.30 -2.52
C LEU A 135 -1.43 6.01 -4.03
N VAL A 136 -2.48 5.39 -4.56
CA VAL A 136 -2.49 4.73 -5.86
C VAL A 136 -3.44 5.42 -6.83
N PHE A 137 -2.91 5.81 -7.98
CA PHE A 137 -3.68 6.28 -9.12
C PHE A 137 -4.24 5.07 -9.88
N GLY A 138 -5.57 5.00 -10.03
CA GLY A 138 -6.23 4.09 -10.96
C GLY A 138 -6.14 4.60 -12.40
N SER A 139 -7.02 4.10 -13.27
CA SER A 139 -7.22 4.67 -14.62
C SER A 139 -8.51 5.50 -14.65
N VAL A 140 -8.89 6.01 -15.83
CA VAL A 140 -10.21 6.62 -16.04
C VAL A 140 -11.36 5.62 -15.84
N HIS A 141 -11.10 4.32 -15.96
CA HIS A 141 -12.10 3.26 -15.85
C HIS A 141 -12.34 2.85 -14.38
N PRO A 142 -13.58 2.88 -13.87
CA PRO A 142 -13.88 2.47 -12.50
C PRO A 142 -13.54 1.00 -12.21
N GLU A 143 -13.46 0.15 -13.23
CA GLU A 143 -13.03 -1.25 -13.16
C GLU A 143 -11.64 -1.38 -12.52
N SER A 144 -10.72 -0.47 -12.85
CA SER A 144 -9.37 -0.44 -12.25
C SER A 144 -9.40 -0.22 -10.74
N VAL A 145 -10.24 0.69 -10.28
CA VAL A 145 -10.34 1.04 -8.85
C VAL A 145 -11.05 -0.08 -8.08
N ASN A 146 -12.11 -0.66 -8.64
CA ASN A 146 -12.76 -1.83 -8.04
C ASN A 146 -11.80 -3.01 -7.90
N ALA A 147 -11.04 -3.34 -8.96
CA ALA A 147 -10.07 -4.44 -8.93
C ALA A 147 -9.00 -4.25 -7.85
N LEU A 148 -8.48 -3.02 -7.72
CA LEU A 148 -7.48 -2.69 -6.70
C LEU A 148 -8.06 -2.82 -5.29
N PHE A 149 -9.23 -2.24 -5.02
CA PHE A 149 -9.83 -2.31 -3.69
C PHE A 149 -10.26 -3.73 -3.30
N GLU A 150 -10.78 -4.52 -4.24
CA GLU A 150 -11.13 -5.93 -4.01
C GLU A 150 -9.89 -6.75 -3.60
N GLU A 151 -8.74 -6.54 -4.25
CA GLU A 151 -7.50 -7.24 -3.89
C GLU A 151 -6.89 -6.72 -2.59
N ALA A 152 -6.97 -5.41 -2.33
CA ALA A 152 -6.51 -4.82 -1.06
C ALA A 152 -7.34 -5.32 0.13
N GLU A 153 -8.67 -5.36 0.01
CA GLU A 153 -9.59 -5.88 1.03
C GLU A 153 -9.32 -7.36 1.31
N ARG A 154 -9.06 -8.17 0.26
CA ARG A 154 -8.71 -9.60 0.41
C ARG A 154 -7.48 -9.84 1.30
N LEU A 155 -6.55 -8.89 1.33
CA LEU A 155 -5.30 -8.95 2.09
C LEU A 155 -5.30 -8.06 3.34
N ASP A 156 -6.42 -7.40 3.65
CA ASP A 156 -6.56 -6.45 4.75
C ASP A 156 -5.50 -5.31 4.71
N LEU A 157 -5.24 -4.80 3.50
CA LEU A 157 -4.26 -3.73 3.28
C LEU A 157 -4.90 -2.35 3.34
N ARG A 158 -4.22 -1.42 4.00
CA ARG A 158 -4.56 0.00 3.95
C ARG A 158 -4.10 0.61 2.63
N MET A 159 -5.03 0.77 1.69
CA MET A 159 -4.75 1.39 0.40
C MET A 159 -5.61 2.65 0.21
N ILE A 160 -5.00 3.70 -0.33
CA ILE A 160 -5.70 4.92 -0.75
C ILE A 160 -5.69 4.93 -2.27
N ALA A 161 -6.87 4.93 -2.89
CA ALA A 161 -6.96 4.94 -4.34
C ALA A 161 -8.16 5.73 -4.84
N GLY A 162 -8.11 6.14 -6.09
CA GLY A 162 -9.17 6.89 -6.74
C GLY A 162 -9.20 6.67 -8.25
N LYS A 163 -10.38 6.91 -8.83
CA LYS A 163 -10.52 7.00 -10.28
C LYS A 163 -9.81 8.24 -10.77
N VAL A 164 -9.02 8.10 -11.82
CA VAL A 164 -8.42 9.25 -12.48
C VAL A 164 -9.50 9.96 -13.31
N MET A 165 -9.52 11.29 -13.29
CA MET A 165 -10.46 12.12 -14.03
C MET A 165 -9.70 12.87 -15.12
N MET A 166 -10.08 12.66 -16.39
CA MET A 166 -9.34 13.16 -17.56
C MET A 166 -10.31 13.51 -18.67
N ASP A 167 -10.49 14.79 -18.96
CA ASP A 167 -11.51 15.27 -19.91
C ASP A 167 -10.94 15.88 -21.20
N ARG A 168 -9.61 16.04 -21.30
CA ARG A 168 -8.91 16.64 -22.44
C ARG A 168 -7.44 16.25 -22.47
N ASN A 169 -6.78 16.54 -23.60
CA ASN A 169 -5.34 16.30 -23.82
C ASN A 169 -4.91 14.84 -23.62
N ALA A 170 -5.83 13.92 -23.84
CA ALA A 170 -5.60 12.48 -23.86
C ALA A 170 -6.46 11.89 -25.01
N PRO A 171 -6.16 10.67 -25.48
CA PRO A 171 -6.93 10.03 -26.54
C PRO A 171 -8.41 9.85 -26.16
N ASP A 172 -9.31 9.94 -27.14
CA ASP A 172 -10.77 9.82 -26.94
C ASP A 172 -11.21 8.53 -26.23
N TYR A 173 -10.42 7.46 -26.33
CA TYR A 173 -10.71 6.19 -25.65
C TYR A 173 -10.34 6.18 -24.17
N LEU A 174 -9.68 7.23 -23.67
CA LEU A 174 -9.18 7.35 -22.30
C LEU A 174 -9.64 8.66 -21.63
N THR A 175 -10.51 9.42 -22.29
CA THR A 175 -11.15 10.59 -21.70
C THR A 175 -12.56 10.26 -21.24
N ASP A 176 -13.03 11.03 -20.25
CA ASP A 176 -14.41 11.04 -19.78
C ASP A 176 -14.96 12.47 -19.71
N THR A 177 -16.18 12.65 -19.22
CA THR A 177 -16.79 13.97 -19.05
C THR A 177 -16.78 14.39 -17.59
N ALA A 178 -16.94 15.69 -17.32
CA ALA A 178 -17.14 16.19 -15.96
C ALA A 178 -18.34 15.50 -15.24
N GLU A 179 -19.39 15.17 -15.98
CA GLU A 179 -20.57 14.49 -15.44
C GLU A 179 -20.31 13.00 -15.14
N SER A 180 -19.68 12.27 -16.06
CA SER A 180 -19.38 10.85 -15.86
C SER A 180 -18.31 10.66 -14.79
N SER A 181 -17.27 11.51 -14.78
CA SER A 181 -16.22 11.50 -13.77
C SER A 181 -16.79 11.72 -12.37
N TYR A 182 -17.68 12.69 -12.19
CA TYR A 182 -18.40 12.91 -10.92
C TYR A 182 -19.20 11.68 -10.50
N SER A 183 -20.08 11.22 -11.38
CA SER A 183 -21.03 10.14 -11.09
C SER A 183 -20.31 8.83 -10.72
N GLN A 184 -19.27 8.48 -11.47
CA GLN A 184 -18.47 7.28 -11.23
C GLN A 184 -17.61 7.40 -9.97
N SER A 185 -16.97 8.56 -9.74
CA SER A 185 -16.16 8.78 -8.55
C SER A 185 -17.01 8.73 -7.29
N LYS A 186 -18.20 9.33 -7.32
CA LYS A 186 -19.18 9.25 -6.22
C LYS A 186 -19.57 7.81 -5.91
N ALA A 187 -19.91 7.02 -6.93
CA ALA A 187 -20.26 5.62 -6.74
C ALA A 187 -19.12 4.80 -6.11
N LEU A 188 -17.87 5.07 -6.50
CA LEU A 188 -16.69 4.42 -5.91
C LEU A 188 -16.47 4.85 -4.46
N ILE A 189 -16.64 6.14 -4.13
CA ILE A 189 -16.57 6.65 -2.76
C ILE A 189 -17.63 5.96 -1.88
N GLU A 190 -18.89 5.93 -2.31
CA GLU A 190 -19.98 5.29 -1.57
C GLU A 190 -19.75 3.77 -1.40
N ARG A 191 -19.09 3.14 -2.38
CA ARG A 191 -18.77 1.72 -2.33
C ARG A 191 -17.60 1.41 -1.40
N TRP A 192 -16.52 2.17 -1.42
CA TRP A 192 -15.23 1.76 -0.84
C TRP A 192 -14.74 2.63 0.32
N HIS A 193 -15.15 3.90 0.40
CA HIS A 193 -14.65 4.77 1.45
C HIS A 193 -15.14 4.32 2.82
N GLY A 194 -14.21 4.22 3.78
CA GLY A 194 -14.50 3.75 5.14
C GLY A 194 -14.79 2.25 5.25
N LYS A 195 -14.47 1.46 4.21
CA LYS A 195 -14.50 0.00 4.22
C LYS A 195 -13.09 -0.55 4.04
N GLY A 196 -12.78 -1.64 4.73
CA GLY A 196 -11.41 -2.10 4.96
C GLY A 196 -10.90 -1.64 6.32
#